data_AF-A0A8C2A428-F1
#
_entry.id   AF-A0A8C2A428-F1
#
_cell.length_a   1.000
_cell.length_b   1.000
_cell.length_c   1.000
_cell.angle_alpha   90.00
_cell.angle_beta   90.00
_cell.angle_gamma   90.00
#
_symmetry.space_group_name_H-M   'P 1'
#
loop_
_entity.id
_entity.type
_entity.pdbx_description
1 polymer ?
#
loop_
_entity_poly.entity_id
_entity_poly.type
_entity_poly.pdbx_seq_one_letter_code
_entity_poly.pdbx_strand_id
1 'polypeptide(L)'
;MGSDPLGELKRWAVEELELPAARLPDDGYLKTLCVGPGTSIWKYVTQHVYKERNVRVMRGNIQWYPLKQNMNRNWGDFMDGRHRQILLDSFRQRCSEERNTLLEDTHMIGTQRHTLEELSKKAEVKLVFRPSDSSDSEAGADPLVLVNVSELCSERVLFFQCLLESELNVNLSTEFTHEQRKAVIQHWTSAVENVLRSHPPNQVLLALQVLTSRQQVALEEKIAALNVERDISDLRFRYQSDHLIDGSADQDEELTPVRSLLQSAWEEVEQSYFELAQAHNRCGQLETELTALMRKAETAHGRCVFELEMEGVKQVAVRDSIREQCAQLQLQAREGQDAIRTLQTQWQSVMDFRQLVDRRQEQIRRLIKGNSTVKTELTHVHAEAVQFVQEKLNPQFCSVIKASSGQRNSVSQGAKHFSCVALAALDRRVMKGGQKPPAAQLSIHWIHSPAFHKLCESLSFPTYMAPEELWSQATTVRLELRNLRRLLHLYSESSGDLEKLTAQLPSPDQQTLVQRVKMVDEEILQTLLPRARELTQRCSKGLLYTEQVKTAITHWWEQPGQFALPEMQREGLTFQQWLQRWKLATKES
;
A
#
# COMPACT_ATOMS: atom_id res chain seq x y z
N MET A 1 41.65 -7.66 -85.78
CA MET A 1 40.50 -6.77 -86.03
C MET A 1 39.70 -6.69 -84.75
N GLY A 2 39.57 -5.51 -84.15
CA GLY A 2 38.81 -5.33 -82.92
C GLY A 2 37.35 -5.67 -83.19
N SER A 3 36.78 -6.62 -82.45
CA SER A 3 35.33 -6.84 -82.52
C SER A 3 34.68 -5.58 -82.00
N ASP A 4 33.93 -4.88 -82.84
CA ASP A 4 33.18 -3.71 -82.44
C ASP A 4 32.08 -4.20 -81.47
N PRO A 5 32.24 -3.99 -80.15
CA PRO A 5 31.34 -4.57 -79.15
C PRO A 5 29.92 -4.03 -79.31
N LEU A 6 29.80 -2.84 -79.91
CA LEU A 6 28.54 -2.21 -80.25
C LEU A 6 27.79 -2.98 -81.35
N GLY A 7 28.51 -3.40 -82.40
CA GLY A 7 27.96 -4.18 -83.50
C GLY A 7 27.51 -5.57 -83.05
N GLU A 8 28.30 -6.21 -82.17
CA GLU A 8 27.96 -7.52 -81.59
C GLU A 8 26.76 -7.43 -80.63
N LEU A 9 26.69 -6.37 -79.80
CA LEU A 9 25.56 -6.16 -78.89
C LEU A 9 24.26 -5.89 -79.65
N LYS A 10 24.31 -5.11 -80.73
CA LYS A 10 23.15 -4.85 -81.60
C LYS A 10 22.69 -6.11 -82.32
N ARG A 11 23.64 -6.87 -82.88
CA ARG A 11 23.33 -8.13 -83.58
C ARG A 11 22.70 -9.13 -82.62
N TRP A 12 23.29 -9.29 -81.44
CA TRP A 12 22.75 -10.14 -80.38
C TRP A 12 21.36 -9.70 -79.91
N ALA A 13 21.10 -8.39 -79.75
CA ALA A 13 19.80 -7.89 -79.37
C ALA A 13 18.70 -8.16 -80.43
N VAL A 14 19.05 -8.12 -81.72
CA VAL A 14 18.10 -8.37 -82.82
C VAL A 14 17.92 -9.86 -83.09
N GLU A 15 19.01 -10.63 -83.11
CA GLU A 15 19.01 -12.03 -83.53
C GLU A 15 18.69 -12.98 -82.37
N GLU A 16 19.20 -12.72 -81.16
CA GLU A 16 19.09 -13.65 -80.01
C GLU A 16 18.01 -13.22 -79.00
N LEU A 17 17.65 -11.92 -78.98
CA LEU A 17 16.54 -11.37 -78.17
C LEU A 17 15.31 -10.97 -79.01
N GLU A 18 15.34 -11.16 -80.33
CA GLU A 18 14.23 -10.87 -81.26
C GLU A 18 13.69 -9.43 -81.17
N LEU A 19 14.51 -8.45 -80.76
CA LEU A 19 14.10 -7.05 -80.70
C LEU A 19 14.05 -6.44 -82.10
N PRO A 20 12.94 -5.80 -82.52
CA PRO A 20 12.87 -5.13 -83.82
C PRO A 20 13.93 -4.03 -83.91
N ALA A 21 14.67 -3.98 -85.02
CA ALA A 21 15.75 -3.01 -85.20
C ALA A 21 15.32 -1.54 -85.02
N ALA A 22 14.04 -1.23 -85.28
CA ALA A 22 13.44 0.10 -85.08
C ALA A 22 13.23 0.51 -83.61
N ARG A 23 13.37 -0.43 -82.65
CA ARG A 23 13.24 -0.18 -81.20
C ARG A 23 14.57 -0.20 -80.46
N LEU A 24 15.70 -0.33 -81.17
CA LEU A 24 17.01 -0.26 -80.56
C LEU A 24 17.29 1.18 -80.08
N PRO A 25 17.86 1.36 -78.88
CA PRO A 25 18.35 2.66 -78.44
C PRO A 25 19.40 3.24 -79.39
N ASP A 26 19.54 4.55 -79.40
CA ASP A 26 20.51 5.25 -80.25
C ASP A 26 21.97 4.79 -79.98
N ASP A 27 22.78 4.83 -81.03
CA ASP A 27 24.17 4.34 -81.05
C ASP A 27 25.04 5.04 -80.01
N GLY A 28 24.76 6.31 -79.72
CA GLY A 28 25.44 7.06 -78.67
C GLY A 28 25.24 6.43 -77.28
N TYR A 29 24.01 6.01 -76.97
CA TYR A 29 23.69 5.36 -75.70
C TYR A 29 24.28 3.95 -75.61
N LEU A 30 24.15 3.15 -76.67
CA LEU A 30 24.70 1.79 -76.71
C LEU A 30 26.24 1.79 -76.61
N LYS A 31 26.93 2.80 -77.15
CA LYS A 31 28.38 2.96 -76.96
C LYS A 31 28.75 3.13 -75.50
N THR A 32 27.98 3.89 -74.71
CA THR A 32 28.28 4.08 -73.28
C THR A 32 28.23 2.78 -72.48
N LEU A 33 27.39 1.82 -72.87
CA LEU A 33 27.32 0.49 -72.24
C LEU A 33 28.54 -0.38 -72.56
N CYS A 34 29.15 -0.17 -73.73
CA CYS A 34 30.30 -0.93 -74.22
C CYS A 34 31.66 -0.29 -73.90
N VAL A 35 31.73 0.65 -72.94
CA VAL A 35 32.96 1.32 -72.52
C VAL A 35 33.40 0.87 -71.12
N GLY A 36 34.71 0.73 -70.91
CA GLY A 36 35.30 0.39 -69.60
C GLY A 36 34.98 -1.05 -69.16
N PRO A 37 34.65 -1.29 -67.87
CA PRO A 37 34.27 -2.63 -67.39
C PRO A 37 33.04 -3.21 -68.11
N GLY A 38 32.22 -2.36 -68.73
CA GLY A 38 31.04 -2.77 -69.50
C GLY A 38 31.40 -3.59 -70.74
N THR A 39 32.56 -3.39 -71.36
CA THR A 39 32.95 -4.10 -72.59
C THR A 39 33.11 -5.60 -72.37
N SER A 40 33.76 -6.02 -71.28
CA SER A 40 33.94 -7.44 -70.96
C SER A 40 32.66 -8.09 -70.47
N ILE A 41 31.83 -7.35 -69.72
CA ILE A 41 30.52 -7.82 -69.26
C ILE A 41 29.59 -8.08 -70.45
N TRP A 42 29.45 -7.11 -71.36
CA TRP A 42 28.57 -7.28 -72.51
C TRP A 42 29.10 -8.30 -73.52
N LYS A 43 30.42 -8.42 -73.68
CA LYS A 43 31.02 -9.49 -74.48
C LYS A 43 30.74 -10.89 -73.90
N TYR A 44 30.71 -11.01 -72.57
CA TYR A 44 30.32 -12.26 -71.93
C TYR A 44 28.83 -12.55 -72.12
N VAL A 45 27.97 -11.54 -71.94
CA VAL A 45 26.51 -11.68 -72.09
C VAL A 45 26.12 -12.06 -73.52
N THR A 46 26.65 -11.36 -74.53
CA THR A 46 26.35 -11.64 -75.95
C THR A 46 26.82 -13.03 -76.39
N GLN A 47 27.81 -13.60 -75.69
CA GLN A 47 28.37 -14.92 -76.01
C GLN A 47 27.79 -16.08 -75.20
N HIS A 48 27.08 -15.83 -74.10
CA HIS A 48 26.65 -16.92 -73.19
C HIS A 48 25.15 -16.94 -72.93
N VAL A 49 24.44 -15.89 -73.36
CA VAL A 49 23.01 -15.74 -73.12
C VAL A 49 22.28 -15.76 -74.46
N TYR A 50 21.79 -16.94 -74.85
CA TYR A 50 21.24 -17.17 -76.19
C TYR A 50 19.70 -17.01 -76.29
N LYS A 51 18.98 -16.77 -75.17
CA LYS A 51 17.51 -16.60 -75.14
C LYS A 51 17.05 -15.75 -73.95
N GLU A 52 16.00 -14.96 -74.13
CA GLU A 52 15.39 -14.13 -73.07
C GLU A 52 14.99 -14.95 -71.81
N ARG A 53 14.57 -16.21 -71.99
CA ARG A 53 14.23 -17.13 -70.89
C ARG A 53 15.43 -17.44 -69.98
N ASN A 54 16.64 -17.55 -70.54
CA ASN A 54 17.86 -17.80 -69.75
C ASN A 54 18.28 -16.56 -68.97
N VAL A 55 18.07 -15.35 -69.52
CA VAL A 55 18.21 -14.09 -68.76
C VAL A 55 17.23 -14.06 -67.60
N ARG A 56 15.96 -14.42 -67.82
CA ARG A 56 14.95 -14.46 -66.75
C ARG A 56 15.27 -15.49 -65.66
N VAL A 57 15.80 -16.67 -66.01
CA VAL A 57 16.20 -17.71 -65.04
C VAL A 57 17.45 -17.29 -64.27
N MET A 58 18.48 -16.75 -64.94
CA MET A 58 19.67 -16.23 -64.26
C MET A 58 19.32 -15.05 -63.35
N ARG A 59 18.48 -14.12 -63.82
CA ARG A 59 17.95 -13.01 -63.01
C ARG A 59 17.13 -13.52 -61.83
N GLY A 60 16.28 -14.52 -62.04
CA GLY A 60 15.46 -15.14 -60.99
C GLY A 60 16.32 -15.84 -59.92
N ASN A 61 17.34 -16.61 -60.33
CA ASN A 61 18.24 -17.30 -59.41
C ASN A 61 19.13 -16.32 -58.63
N ILE A 62 19.68 -15.29 -59.31
CA ILE A 62 20.48 -14.23 -58.66
C ILE A 62 19.61 -13.38 -57.73
N GLN A 63 18.34 -13.15 -58.06
CA GLN A 63 17.38 -12.48 -57.15
C GLN A 63 16.99 -13.37 -55.96
N TRP A 64 17.04 -14.70 -56.11
CA TRP A 64 16.64 -15.65 -55.06
C TRP A 64 17.62 -15.70 -53.88
N TYR A 65 18.93 -15.57 -54.10
CA TYR A 65 19.91 -15.62 -53.02
C TYR A 65 19.81 -14.45 -52.03
N PRO A 66 19.71 -13.18 -52.47
CA PRO A 66 19.39 -12.05 -51.59
C PRO A 66 18.02 -12.20 -50.92
N LEU A 67 17.02 -12.73 -51.64
CA LEU A 67 15.67 -12.94 -51.10
C LEU A 67 15.69 -13.99 -49.96
N LYS A 68 16.43 -15.09 -50.12
CA LYS A 68 16.58 -16.13 -49.09
C LYS A 68 17.33 -15.61 -47.86
N GLN A 69 18.39 -14.83 -48.05
CA GLN A 69 19.12 -14.21 -46.94
C GLN A 69 18.24 -13.17 -46.21
N ASN A 70 17.47 -12.36 -46.95
CA ASN A 70 16.51 -11.42 -46.37
C ASN A 70 15.35 -12.14 -45.67
N MET A 71 14.83 -13.24 -46.23
CA MET A 71 13.80 -14.06 -45.56
C MET A 71 14.32 -14.65 -44.25
N ASN A 72 15.54 -15.19 -44.22
CA ASN A 72 16.12 -15.71 -42.99
C ASN A 72 16.38 -14.61 -41.95
N ARG A 73 16.84 -13.42 -42.35
CA ARG A 73 17.00 -12.27 -41.45
C ARG A 73 15.65 -11.78 -40.91
N ASN A 74 14.67 -11.56 -41.80
CA ASN A 74 13.32 -11.15 -41.42
C ASN A 74 12.66 -12.17 -40.48
N TRP A 75 12.94 -13.46 -40.66
CA TRP A 75 12.40 -14.51 -39.79
C TRP A 75 13.08 -14.57 -38.42
N GLY A 76 14.38 -14.29 -38.37
CA GLY A 76 15.10 -14.05 -37.12
C GLY A 76 14.53 -12.84 -36.36
N ASP A 77 14.38 -11.70 -37.04
CA ASP A 77 13.87 -10.46 -36.46
C ASP A 77 12.41 -10.60 -35.99
N PHE A 78 11.57 -11.30 -36.76
CA PHE A 78 10.19 -11.60 -36.38
C PHE A 78 10.12 -12.48 -35.13
N MET A 79 10.91 -13.55 -35.06
CA MET A 79 10.94 -14.43 -33.90
C MET A 79 11.52 -13.73 -32.67
N ASP A 80 12.54 -12.89 -32.84
CA ASP A 80 13.10 -12.05 -31.78
C ASP A 80 12.05 -11.07 -31.24
N GLY A 81 11.36 -10.35 -32.14
CA GLY A 81 10.25 -9.47 -31.78
C GLY A 81 9.14 -10.20 -31.01
N ARG A 82 8.77 -11.41 -31.44
CA ARG A 82 7.76 -12.23 -30.76
C ARG A 82 8.19 -12.66 -29.36
N HIS A 83 9.42 -13.14 -29.18
CA HIS A 83 9.94 -13.51 -27.85
C HIS A 83 10.04 -12.30 -26.93
N ARG A 84 10.47 -11.15 -27.46
CA ARG A 84 10.55 -9.90 -26.72
C ARG A 84 9.17 -9.46 -26.23
N GLN A 85 8.15 -9.60 -27.07
CA GLN A 85 6.78 -9.30 -26.71
C GLN A 85 6.28 -10.19 -25.57
N ILE A 86 6.51 -11.51 -25.63
CA ILE A 86 6.12 -12.44 -24.55
C ILE A 86 6.82 -12.11 -23.22
N LEU A 87 8.11 -11.76 -23.26
CA LEU A 87 8.85 -11.35 -22.06
C LEU A 87 8.30 -10.03 -21.47
N LEU A 88 7.96 -9.06 -22.31
CA LEU A 88 7.33 -7.82 -21.87
C LEU A 88 5.93 -8.06 -21.29
N ASP A 89 5.14 -8.95 -21.90
CA ASP A 89 3.78 -9.26 -21.43
C ASP A 89 3.81 -10.00 -20.09
N SER A 90 4.72 -10.97 -19.92
CA SER A 90 4.92 -11.64 -18.62
C SER A 90 5.47 -10.70 -17.54
N PHE A 91 6.36 -9.76 -17.89
CA PHE A 91 6.82 -8.73 -16.97
C PHE A 91 5.69 -7.77 -16.58
N ARG A 92 4.88 -7.32 -17.55
CA ARG A 92 3.70 -6.49 -17.31
C ARG A 92 2.69 -7.18 -16.41
N GLN A 93 2.45 -8.47 -16.64
CA GLN A 93 1.57 -9.29 -15.81
C GLN A 93 2.08 -9.33 -14.36
N ARG A 94 3.35 -9.64 -14.14
CA ARG A 94 3.96 -9.65 -12.80
C ARG A 94 3.85 -8.30 -12.11
N CYS A 95 4.16 -7.21 -12.80
CA CYS A 95 4.00 -5.86 -12.24
C CYS A 95 2.53 -5.53 -11.94
N SER A 96 1.57 -6.09 -12.68
CA SER A 96 0.15 -5.95 -12.38
C SER A 96 -0.24 -6.74 -11.14
N GLU A 97 0.26 -7.96 -10.97
CA GLU A 97 0.02 -8.80 -9.79
C GLU A 97 0.61 -8.14 -8.53
N GLU A 98 1.85 -7.66 -8.57
CA GLU A 98 2.47 -6.91 -7.47
C GLU A 98 1.71 -5.62 -7.15
N ARG A 99 1.24 -4.88 -8.18
CA ARG A 99 0.38 -3.71 -7.97
C ARG A 99 -0.95 -4.09 -7.32
N ASN A 100 -1.55 -5.21 -7.72
CA ASN A 100 -2.79 -5.71 -7.13
C ASN A 100 -2.60 -6.11 -5.66
N THR A 101 -1.45 -6.67 -5.28
CA THR A 101 -1.17 -6.96 -3.87
C THR A 101 -1.04 -5.70 -3.01
N LEU A 102 -0.61 -4.58 -3.59
CA LEU A 102 -0.47 -3.29 -2.89
C LEU A 102 -1.73 -2.42 -2.99
N LEU A 103 -2.76 -2.85 -3.71
CA LEU A 103 -3.93 -2.03 -4.03
C LEU A 103 -4.78 -1.76 -2.79
N GLU A 104 -4.96 -2.77 -1.92
CA GLU A 104 -5.67 -2.63 -0.65
C GLU A 104 -4.97 -1.64 0.29
N ASP A 105 -3.65 -1.79 0.47
CA ASP A 105 -2.84 -0.87 1.29
C ASP A 105 -2.86 0.54 0.72
N THR A 106 -2.74 0.69 -0.60
CA THR A 106 -2.78 2.00 -1.27
C THR A 106 -4.15 2.65 -1.11
N HIS A 107 -5.23 1.87 -1.20
CA HIS A 107 -6.58 2.37 -0.97
C HIS A 107 -6.78 2.80 0.49
N MET A 108 -6.38 1.99 1.46
CA MET A 108 -6.45 2.31 2.89
C MET A 108 -5.64 3.56 3.26
N ILE A 109 -4.41 3.68 2.77
CA ILE A 109 -3.59 4.88 2.98
C ILE A 109 -4.22 6.08 2.26
N GLY A 110 -4.80 5.86 1.07
CA GLY A 110 -5.50 6.89 0.31
C GLY A 110 -6.70 7.47 1.05
N THR A 111 -7.55 6.63 1.65
CA THR A 111 -8.70 7.06 2.44
C THR A 111 -8.26 7.78 3.71
N GLN A 112 -7.27 7.26 4.43
CA GLN A 112 -6.70 7.92 5.62
C GLN A 112 -6.06 9.27 5.31
N ARG A 113 -5.35 9.38 4.19
CA ARG A 113 -4.77 10.65 3.74
C ARG A 113 -5.88 11.66 3.43
N HIS A 114 -6.96 11.21 2.77
CA HIS A 114 -8.08 12.07 2.44
C HIS A 114 -8.78 12.62 3.70
N THR A 115 -9.05 11.78 4.69
CA THR A 115 -9.66 12.22 5.95
C THR A 115 -8.76 13.20 6.71
N LEU A 116 -7.44 12.97 6.73
CA LEU A 116 -6.48 13.90 7.32
C LEU A 116 -6.40 15.24 6.57
N GLU A 117 -6.49 15.23 5.24
CA GLU A 117 -6.54 16.45 4.44
C GLU A 117 -7.82 17.25 4.69
N GLU A 118 -8.96 16.59 4.82
CA GLU A 118 -10.22 17.24 5.20
C GLU A 118 -10.12 17.86 6.60
N LEU A 119 -9.55 17.14 7.57
CA LEU A 119 -9.30 17.69 8.91
C LEU A 119 -8.34 18.88 8.87
N SER A 120 -7.26 18.81 8.08
CA SER A 120 -6.33 19.92 7.90
C SER A 120 -7.03 21.17 7.35
N LYS A 121 -7.88 21.00 6.33
CA LYS A 121 -8.68 22.11 5.76
C LYS A 121 -9.64 22.69 6.80
N LYS A 122 -10.30 21.85 7.60
CA LYS A 122 -11.16 22.32 8.71
C LYS A 122 -10.34 23.11 9.73
N ALA A 123 -9.10 22.69 10.03
CA ALA A 123 -8.24 23.32 11.03
C ALA A 123 -7.85 24.77 10.69
N GLU A 124 -7.76 25.10 9.40
CA GLU A 124 -7.47 26.45 8.90
C GLU A 124 -8.63 27.43 9.12
N VAL A 125 -9.87 26.93 9.26
CA VAL A 125 -11.04 27.75 9.55
C VAL A 125 -10.96 28.25 10.99
N LYS A 126 -10.72 29.55 11.15
CA LYS A 126 -10.71 30.20 12.45
C LYS A 126 -12.13 30.30 13.00
N LEU A 127 -12.45 29.50 14.01
CA LEU A 127 -13.72 29.56 14.72
C LEU A 127 -13.72 30.74 15.70
N VAL A 128 -14.82 31.48 15.71
CA VAL A 128 -15.10 32.53 16.69
C VAL A 128 -16.22 32.03 17.57
N PHE A 129 -15.96 31.89 18.87
CA PHE A 129 -16.95 31.50 19.87
C PHE A 129 -17.48 32.74 20.57
N ARG A 130 -18.80 32.81 20.77
CA ARG A 130 -19.47 33.98 21.35
C ARG A 130 -19.23 34.06 22.88
N PRO A 131 -18.86 35.24 23.42
CA PRO A 131 -18.86 35.49 24.86
C PRO A 131 -20.29 35.39 25.42
N SER A 132 -20.44 34.86 26.64
CA SER A 132 -21.74 34.60 27.27
C SER A 132 -22.62 35.85 27.48
N ASP A 133 -22.08 37.07 27.37
CA ASP A 133 -22.73 38.30 27.86
C ASP A 133 -23.65 39.01 26.84
N SER A 134 -23.93 38.39 25.69
CA SER A 134 -24.65 39.05 24.61
C SER A 134 -26.03 38.43 24.38
N SER A 135 -27.00 38.98 25.10
CA SER A 135 -28.44 38.71 25.03
C SER A 135 -29.13 39.27 23.77
N ASP A 136 -28.38 39.68 22.73
CA ASP A 136 -28.95 40.13 21.47
C ASP A 136 -29.27 38.97 20.53
N SER A 137 -30.58 38.88 20.26
CA SER A 137 -31.30 37.85 19.50
C SER A 137 -31.11 37.98 17.99
N GLU A 138 -29.89 37.76 17.48
CA GLU A 138 -29.69 37.46 16.06
C GLU A 138 -29.02 36.08 15.88
N ALA A 139 -29.71 35.25 15.10
CA ALA A 139 -29.59 33.79 15.05
C ALA A 139 -28.30 33.27 14.39
N GLY A 140 -27.21 33.19 15.16
CA GLY A 140 -26.04 32.37 14.84
C GLY A 140 -25.97 31.16 15.76
N ALA A 141 -26.12 29.94 15.24
CA ALA A 141 -25.97 28.71 16.02
C ALA A 141 -24.51 28.54 16.48
N ASP A 142 -24.31 28.03 17.70
CA ASP A 142 -22.97 27.70 18.22
C ASP A 142 -22.26 26.71 17.29
N PRO A 143 -20.92 26.82 17.11
CA PRO A 143 -20.19 25.88 16.28
C PRO A 143 -20.38 24.45 16.77
N LEU A 144 -20.57 23.50 15.85
CA LEU A 144 -20.86 22.09 16.17
C LEU A 144 -19.81 21.46 17.11
N VAL A 145 -18.54 21.86 17.01
CA VAL A 145 -17.48 21.41 17.93
C VAL A 145 -17.74 21.83 19.37
N LEU A 146 -18.27 23.03 19.62
CA LEU A 146 -18.60 23.51 20.96
C LEU A 146 -19.76 22.73 21.54
N VAL A 147 -20.80 22.47 20.74
CA VAL A 147 -21.96 21.67 21.14
C VAL A 147 -21.54 20.25 21.51
N ASN A 148 -20.82 19.55 20.62
CA ASN A 148 -20.38 18.18 20.86
C ASN A 148 -19.47 18.07 22.10
N VAL A 149 -18.53 19.01 22.28
CA VAL A 149 -17.65 19.01 23.46
C VAL A 149 -18.46 19.34 24.72
N SER A 150 -19.41 20.28 24.65
CA SER A 150 -20.28 20.62 25.78
C SER A 150 -21.14 19.44 26.21
N GLU A 151 -21.76 18.73 25.27
CA GLU A 151 -22.55 17.52 25.55
C GLU A 151 -21.70 16.45 26.25
N LEU A 152 -20.50 16.15 25.74
CA LEU A 152 -19.59 15.19 26.38
C LEU A 152 -19.16 15.61 27.79
N CYS A 153 -18.92 16.90 28.00
CA CYS A 153 -18.63 17.43 29.33
C CYS A 153 -19.84 17.29 30.27
N SER A 154 -21.04 17.65 29.78
CA SER A 154 -22.29 17.53 30.55
C SER A 154 -22.61 16.08 30.91
N GLU A 155 -22.52 15.14 29.97
CA GLU A 155 -22.67 13.70 30.23
C GLU A 155 -21.71 13.22 31.32
N ARG A 156 -20.46 13.68 31.26
CA ARG A 156 -19.45 13.30 32.26
C ARG A 156 -19.76 13.87 33.64
N VAL A 157 -20.22 15.12 33.71
CA VAL A 157 -20.64 15.76 34.97
C VAL A 157 -21.85 15.06 35.55
N LEU A 158 -22.87 14.75 34.73
CA LEU A 158 -24.06 14.02 35.18
C LEU A 158 -23.69 12.64 35.73
N PHE A 159 -22.79 11.92 35.06
CA PHE A 159 -22.28 10.64 35.56
C PHE A 159 -21.62 10.77 36.93
N PHE A 160 -20.76 11.78 37.13
CA PHE A 160 -20.13 12.03 38.43
C PHE A 160 -21.14 12.46 39.49
N GLN A 161 -22.16 13.26 39.15
CA GLN A 161 -23.23 13.63 40.07
C GLN A 161 -24.01 12.42 40.55
N CYS A 162 -24.41 11.51 39.64
CA CYS A 162 -25.08 10.27 40.03
C CYS A 162 -24.22 9.40 40.96
N LEU A 163 -22.91 9.32 40.73
CA LEU A 163 -22.00 8.60 41.63
C LEU A 163 -21.91 9.29 43.00
N LEU A 164 -21.78 10.61 43.04
CA LEU A 164 -21.69 11.36 44.29
C LEU A 164 -22.97 11.24 45.12
N GLU A 165 -24.14 11.37 44.49
CA GLU A 165 -25.44 11.24 45.16
C GLU A 165 -25.63 9.84 45.77
N SER A 166 -25.15 8.79 45.08
CA SER A 166 -25.15 7.43 45.62
C SER A 166 -24.26 7.24 46.85
N GLU A 167 -23.15 7.99 46.96
CA GLU A 167 -22.26 7.93 48.13
C GLU A 167 -22.78 8.76 49.33
N LEU A 168 -23.70 9.70 49.10
CA LEU A 168 -24.11 10.69 50.09
C LEU A 168 -25.50 10.44 50.70
N ASN A 169 -26.42 9.80 49.97
CA ASN A 169 -27.80 9.60 50.42
C ASN A 169 -28.31 8.14 50.26
N VAL A 170 -28.64 7.55 51.41
CA VAL A 170 -29.66 6.55 51.86
C VAL A 170 -30.54 5.76 50.86
N ASN A 171 -30.66 6.09 49.57
CA ASN A 171 -31.48 5.33 48.61
C ASN A 171 -30.63 4.38 47.75
N LEU A 172 -30.64 3.10 48.13
CA LEU A 172 -30.03 1.94 47.42
C LEU A 172 -30.48 1.75 45.95
N SER A 173 -31.37 2.60 45.43
CA SER A 173 -32.06 2.37 44.15
C SER A 173 -31.24 2.72 42.90
N THR A 174 -30.11 3.43 43.04
CA THR A 174 -29.32 3.96 41.90
C THR A 174 -27.83 3.61 42.00
N GLU A 175 -27.49 2.48 42.62
CA GLU A 175 -26.12 1.97 42.55
C GLU A 175 -25.83 1.39 41.17
N PHE A 176 -24.98 2.06 40.39
CA PHE A 176 -24.45 1.49 39.16
C PHE A 176 -23.64 0.23 39.48
N THR A 177 -24.02 -0.88 38.85
CA THR A 177 -23.19 -2.10 38.83
C THR A 177 -21.85 -1.83 38.13
N HIS A 178 -20.82 -2.62 38.46
CA HIS A 178 -19.49 -2.50 37.85
C HIS A 178 -19.54 -2.53 36.31
N GLU A 179 -20.35 -3.43 35.74
CA GLU A 179 -20.49 -3.54 34.29
C GLU A 179 -21.17 -2.33 33.65
N GLN A 180 -22.19 -1.75 34.30
CA GLN A 180 -22.81 -0.54 33.80
C GLN A 180 -21.83 0.65 33.85
N ARG A 181 -21.01 0.78 34.90
CA ARG A 181 -19.96 1.81 34.96
C ARG A 181 -18.97 1.66 33.81
N LYS A 182 -18.52 0.43 33.56
CA LYS A 182 -17.60 0.12 32.47
C LYS A 182 -18.21 0.45 31.10
N ALA A 183 -19.48 0.10 30.89
CA ALA A 183 -20.20 0.40 29.65
C ALA A 183 -20.34 1.91 29.42
N VAL A 184 -20.70 2.69 30.45
CA VAL A 184 -20.80 4.16 30.36
C VAL A 184 -19.44 4.78 30.05
N ILE A 185 -18.37 4.31 30.70
CA ILE A 185 -17.00 4.78 30.40
C ILE A 185 -16.62 4.46 28.96
N GLN A 186 -16.88 3.24 28.48
CA GLN A 186 -16.55 2.83 27.12
C GLN A 186 -17.35 3.62 26.06
N HIS A 187 -18.63 3.87 26.32
CA HIS A 187 -19.47 4.73 25.47
C HIS A 187 -18.89 6.14 25.39
N TRP A 188 -18.60 6.74 26.54
CA TRP A 188 -18.03 8.09 26.59
C TRP A 188 -16.66 8.16 25.88
N THR A 189 -15.78 7.18 26.07
CA THR A 189 -14.49 7.11 25.36
C THR A 189 -14.67 7.01 23.84
N SER A 190 -15.60 6.17 23.37
CA SER A 190 -15.92 6.06 21.94
C SER A 190 -16.45 7.38 21.37
N ALA A 191 -17.30 8.08 22.12
CA ALA A 191 -17.84 9.37 21.72
C ALA A 191 -16.74 10.46 21.66
N VAL A 192 -15.81 10.48 22.61
CA VAL A 192 -14.62 11.35 22.57
C VAL A 192 -13.76 11.06 21.35
N GLU A 193 -13.50 9.78 21.04
CA GLU A 193 -12.76 9.41 19.83
C GLU A 193 -13.46 9.88 18.55
N ASN A 194 -14.79 9.79 18.50
CA ASN A 194 -15.58 10.29 17.36
C ASN A 194 -15.45 11.82 17.19
N VAL A 195 -15.46 12.57 18.29
CA VAL A 195 -15.24 14.03 18.27
C VAL A 195 -13.84 14.34 17.76
N LEU A 196 -12.81 13.65 18.25
CA LEU A 196 -11.41 13.84 17.81
C LEU A 196 -11.17 13.42 16.35
N ARG A 197 -11.94 12.45 15.81
CA ARG A 197 -11.92 12.09 14.39
C ARG A 197 -12.63 13.12 13.49
N SER A 198 -13.64 13.79 14.02
CA SER A 198 -14.52 14.67 13.25
C SER A 198 -14.04 16.12 13.20
N HIS A 199 -13.35 16.55 14.26
CA HIS A 199 -12.95 17.93 14.51
C HIS A 199 -11.44 18.06 14.76
N PRO A 200 -10.79 19.10 14.21
CA PRO A 200 -9.37 19.39 14.45
C PRO A 200 -9.02 19.61 15.94
N PRO A 201 -7.82 19.17 16.41
CA PRO A 201 -7.40 19.32 17.80
C PRO A 201 -7.39 20.77 18.32
N ASN A 202 -7.00 21.73 17.47
CA ASN A 202 -7.01 23.14 17.83
C ASN A 202 -8.43 23.66 18.08
N GLN A 203 -9.42 23.22 17.31
CA GLN A 203 -10.82 23.61 17.50
C GLN A 203 -11.42 23.00 18.77
N VAL A 204 -11.12 21.73 19.05
CA VAL A 204 -11.53 21.07 20.30
C VAL A 204 -10.91 21.77 21.51
N LEU A 205 -9.63 22.13 21.44
CA LEU A 205 -8.94 22.85 22.51
C LEU A 205 -9.54 24.24 22.74
N LEU A 206 -9.86 24.99 21.67
CA LEU A 206 -10.55 26.28 21.79
C LEU A 206 -11.95 26.12 22.42
N ALA A 207 -12.71 25.09 22.02
CA ALA A 207 -14.01 24.81 22.63
C ALA A 207 -13.90 24.52 24.14
N LEU A 208 -12.92 23.70 24.54
CA LEU A 208 -12.63 23.45 25.96
C LEU A 208 -12.22 24.72 26.71
N GLN A 209 -11.41 25.59 26.11
CA GLN A 209 -11.02 26.86 26.70
C GLN A 209 -12.24 27.76 26.94
N VAL A 210 -13.13 27.87 25.96
CA VAL A 210 -14.37 28.66 26.07
C VAL A 210 -15.30 28.09 27.13
N LEU A 211 -15.51 26.77 27.16
CA LEU A 211 -16.32 26.14 28.20
C LEU A 211 -15.71 26.36 29.59
N THR A 212 -14.38 26.25 29.70
CA THR A 212 -13.67 26.52 30.96
C THR A 212 -13.84 27.97 31.40
N SER A 213 -13.70 28.95 30.49
CA SER A 213 -13.90 30.35 30.82
C SER A 213 -15.35 30.66 31.22
N ARG A 214 -16.33 30.06 30.52
CA ARG A 214 -17.76 30.17 30.89
C ARG A 214 -18.02 29.64 32.29
N GLN A 215 -17.46 28.48 32.63
CA GLN A 215 -17.59 27.88 33.97
C GLN A 215 -16.84 28.68 35.04
N GLN A 216 -15.69 29.27 34.70
CA GLN A 216 -14.95 30.15 35.61
C GLN A 216 -15.77 31.39 35.97
N VAL A 217 -16.35 32.08 34.98
CA VAL A 217 -17.21 33.25 35.22
C VAL A 217 -18.42 32.86 36.10
N ALA A 218 -19.10 31.75 35.78
CA ALA A 218 -20.22 31.28 36.59
C ALA A 218 -19.81 30.93 38.04
N LEU A 219 -18.57 30.45 38.25
CA LEU A 219 -18.04 30.19 39.57
C LEU A 219 -17.70 31.50 40.31
N GLU A 220 -17.08 32.46 39.63
CA GLU A 220 -16.78 33.79 40.17
C GLU A 220 -18.07 34.53 40.57
N GLU A 221 -19.12 34.46 39.76
CA GLU A 221 -20.45 34.98 40.09
C GLU A 221 -21.05 34.31 41.33
N LYS A 222 -20.95 32.98 41.43
CA LYS A 222 -21.40 32.25 42.63
C LYS A 222 -20.61 32.66 43.86
N ILE A 223 -19.28 32.80 43.74
CA ILE A 223 -18.41 33.24 44.84
C ILE A 223 -18.76 34.68 45.24
N ALA A 224 -19.00 35.56 44.29
CA ALA A 224 -19.40 36.95 44.57
C ALA A 224 -20.81 37.04 45.19
N ALA A 225 -21.70 36.11 44.85
CA ALA A 225 -23.02 36.00 45.45
C ALA A 225 -22.99 35.42 46.88
N LEU A 226 -21.94 34.68 47.26
CA LEU A 226 -21.75 34.19 48.63
C LEU A 226 -21.44 35.39 49.53
N ASN A 227 -22.38 35.73 50.40
CA ASN A 227 -22.16 36.73 51.43
C ASN A 227 -21.87 36.02 52.74
N VAL A 228 -20.61 35.63 52.93
CA VAL A 228 -20.15 34.93 54.12
C VAL A 228 -20.45 35.73 55.39
N GLU A 229 -20.38 37.07 55.36
CA GLU A 229 -20.74 37.91 56.51
C GLU A 229 -22.23 37.83 56.84
N ARG A 230 -23.10 37.83 55.83
CA ARG A 230 -24.55 37.65 56.01
C ARG A 230 -24.88 36.25 56.49
N ASP A 231 -24.28 35.22 55.89
CA ASP A 231 -24.50 33.82 56.28
C ASP A 231 -24.02 33.58 57.73
N ILE A 232 -22.87 34.16 58.11
CA ILE A 232 -22.35 34.14 59.48
C ILE A 232 -23.28 34.91 60.43
N SER A 233 -23.79 36.07 60.01
CA SER A 233 -24.74 36.87 60.80
C SER A 233 -26.10 36.20 60.98
N ASP A 234 -26.60 35.51 59.94
CA ASP A 234 -27.84 34.72 59.97
C ASP A 234 -27.70 33.52 60.93
N LEU A 235 -26.48 32.96 61.02
CA LEU A 235 -26.10 31.96 62.02
C LEU A 235 -25.82 32.57 63.41
N ARG A 236 -26.00 33.89 63.59
CA ARG A 236 -25.70 34.68 64.80
C ARG A 236 -24.23 34.67 65.20
N PHE A 237 -23.30 34.47 64.30
CA PHE A 237 -21.88 34.65 64.55
C PHE A 237 -21.40 36.00 63.98
N ARG A 238 -20.23 36.46 64.41
CA ARG A 238 -19.54 37.67 63.93
C ARG A 238 -18.10 37.29 63.64
N TYR A 239 -17.62 37.58 62.44
CA TYR A 239 -16.24 37.30 62.05
C TYR A 239 -15.35 38.49 62.42
N GLN A 240 -14.41 38.31 63.34
CA GLN A 240 -13.43 39.34 63.74
C GLN A 240 -12.06 38.71 63.93
N SER A 241 -11.04 39.25 63.26
CA SER A 241 -9.62 38.92 63.49
C SER A 241 -9.30 37.42 63.41
N ASP A 242 -9.69 36.76 62.31
CA ASP A 242 -9.53 35.31 62.08
C ASP A 242 -10.27 34.39 63.07
N HIS A 243 -11.18 34.94 63.87
CA HIS A 243 -11.98 34.21 64.83
C HIS A 243 -13.47 34.41 64.58
N LEU A 244 -14.22 33.30 64.64
CA LEU A 244 -15.68 33.29 64.69
C LEU A 244 -16.09 33.55 66.14
N ILE A 245 -16.66 34.73 66.38
CA ILE A 245 -17.22 35.12 67.66
C ILE A 245 -18.71 34.83 67.61
N ASP A 246 -19.25 34.11 68.60
CA ASP A 246 -20.69 33.91 68.71
C ASP A 246 -21.35 35.26 69.07
N GLY A 247 -22.14 35.79 68.13
CA GLY A 247 -22.93 37.02 68.29
C GLY A 247 -24.28 36.78 68.94
N SER A 248 -24.65 35.53 69.26
CA SER A 248 -25.75 35.25 70.18
C SER A 248 -25.45 35.71 71.62
N ALA A 249 -24.17 35.97 71.92
CA ALA A 249 -23.71 36.53 73.19
C ALA A 249 -24.10 38.01 73.42
N ASP A 250 -24.69 38.71 72.45
CA ASP A 250 -25.27 40.04 72.70
C ASP A 250 -26.64 39.95 73.43
N GLN A 251 -27.17 38.74 73.64
CA GLN A 251 -28.05 38.45 74.78
C GLN A 251 -27.15 37.93 75.89
N ASP A 252 -26.99 38.70 76.98
CA ASP A 252 -26.33 38.32 78.23
C ASP A 252 -27.04 37.13 78.92
N GLU A 253 -27.26 36.02 78.23
CA GLU A 253 -27.26 34.71 78.86
C GLU A 253 -25.84 34.16 78.72
N GLU A 254 -24.91 34.81 79.42
CA GLU A 254 -23.69 34.14 79.87
C GLU A 254 -24.18 32.82 80.47
N LEU A 255 -24.01 31.70 79.75
CA LEU A 255 -24.43 30.38 80.22
C LEU A 255 -23.84 30.27 81.61
N THR A 256 -24.72 30.36 82.62
CA THR A 256 -24.26 30.64 83.96
C THR A 256 -23.30 29.50 84.30
N PRO A 257 -22.03 29.79 84.65
CA PRO A 257 -21.05 28.76 84.92
C PRO A 257 -21.69 27.68 85.79
N VAL A 258 -21.39 26.40 85.56
CA VAL A 258 -22.00 25.30 86.34
C VAL A 258 -21.95 25.58 87.85
N ARG A 259 -20.90 26.28 88.29
CA ARG A 259 -20.74 26.79 89.64
C ARG A 259 -21.84 27.77 90.09
N SER A 260 -22.22 28.76 89.29
CA SER A 260 -23.27 29.72 89.63
C SER A 260 -24.67 29.12 89.54
N LEU A 261 -24.92 28.17 88.62
CA LEU A 261 -26.17 27.40 88.61
C LEU A 261 -26.31 26.53 89.85
N LEU A 262 -25.22 25.89 90.28
CA LEU A 262 -25.20 25.15 91.55
C LEU A 262 -25.42 26.10 92.72
N GLN A 263 -24.82 27.29 92.69
CA GLN A 263 -24.97 28.27 93.76
C GLN A 263 -26.38 28.85 93.84
N SER A 264 -27.01 29.17 92.70
CA SER A 264 -28.41 29.61 92.68
C SER A 264 -29.36 28.49 93.13
N ALA A 265 -29.10 27.24 92.74
CA ALA A 265 -29.86 26.10 93.24
C ALA A 265 -29.70 25.93 94.76
N TRP A 266 -28.52 26.20 95.32
CA TRP A 266 -28.31 26.21 96.77
C TRP A 266 -29.03 27.37 97.46
N GLU A 267 -29.04 28.56 96.86
CA GLU A 267 -29.78 29.73 97.35
C GLU A 267 -31.29 29.50 97.32
N GLU A 268 -31.84 28.86 96.28
CA GLU A 268 -33.24 28.45 96.21
C GLU A 268 -33.60 27.43 97.31
N VAL A 269 -32.70 26.48 97.59
CA VAL A 269 -32.88 25.51 98.68
C VAL A 269 -32.87 26.24 100.03
N GLU A 270 -31.92 27.16 100.26
CA GLU A 270 -31.84 27.97 101.47
C GLU A 270 -33.09 28.84 101.67
N GLN A 271 -33.59 29.44 100.59
CA GLN A 271 -34.81 30.24 100.61
C GLN A 271 -36.06 29.39 100.86
N SER A 272 -36.13 28.20 100.27
CA SER A 272 -37.20 27.22 100.56
C SER A 272 -37.18 26.78 102.02
N TYR A 273 -35.99 26.60 102.62
CA TYR A 273 -35.86 26.33 104.06
C TYR A 273 -36.33 27.51 104.92
N PHE A 274 -36.04 28.75 104.50
CA PHE A 274 -36.50 29.95 105.19
C PHE A 274 -38.03 30.10 105.13
N GLU A 275 -38.63 29.89 103.96
CA GLU A 275 -40.09 29.90 103.76
C GLU A 275 -40.77 28.79 104.57
N LEU A 276 -40.19 27.59 104.61
CA LEU A 276 -40.67 26.48 105.44
C LEU A 276 -40.65 26.86 106.94
N ALA A 277 -39.58 27.49 107.42
CA ALA A 277 -39.48 27.96 108.79
C ALA A 277 -40.52 29.06 109.11
N GLN A 278 -40.75 29.99 108.17
CA GLN A 278 -41.77 31.03 108.32
C GLN A 278 -43.19 30.44 108.32
N ALA A 279 -43.47 29.47 107.47
CA ALA A 279 -44.73 28.74 107.43
C ALA A 279 -44.96 27.95 108.73
N HIS A 280 -43.94 27.27 109.26
CA HIS A 280 -44.03 26.58 110.55
C HIS A 280 -44.36 27.54 111.70
N ASN A 281 -43.73 28.72 111.74
CA ASN A 281 -44.03 29.73 112.75
C ASN A 281 -45.47 30.26 112.64
N ARG A 282 -45.96 30.52 111.42
CA ARG A 282 -47.35 30.94 111.18
C ARG A 282 -48.36 29.84 111.54
N CYS A 283 -48.08 28.59 111.19
CA CYS A 283 -48.90 27.43 111.60
C CYS A 283 -48.98 27.33 113.12
N GLY A 284 -47.85 27.45 113.82
CA GLY A 284 -47.82 27.45 115.28
C GLY A 284 -48.65 28.60 115.89
N GLN A 285 -48.56 29.81 115.34
CA GLN A 285 -49.39 30.95 115.79
C GLN A 285 -50.89 30.68 115.59
N LEU A 286 -51.29 30.23 114.40
CA LEU A 286 -52.68 29.92 114.09
C LEU A 286 -53.21 28.76 114.95
N GLU A 287 -52.40 27.74 115.25
CA GLU A 287 -52.76 26.67 116.20
C GLU A 287 -52.97 27.22 117.61
N THR A 288 -52.17 28.18 118.07
CA THR A 288 -52.39 28.83 119.38
C THR A 288 -53.65 29.70 119.41
N GLU A 289 -53.96 30.42 118.34
CA GLU A 289 -55.20 31.22 118.22
C GLU A 289 -56.44 30.33 118.14
N LEU A 290 -56.35 29.23 117.38
CA LEU A 290 -57.42 28.26 117.26
C LEU A 290 -57.70 27.56 118.60
N THR A 291 -56.66 27.10 119.30
CA THR A 291 -56.83 26.50 120.64
C THR A 291 -57.42 27.49 121.65
N ALA A 292 -57.17 28.80 121.49
CA ALA A 292 -57.81 29.84 122.29
C ALA A 292 -59.28 30.07 121.92
N LEU A 293 -59.65 29.99 120.63
CA LEU A 293 -61.05 30.06 120.17
C LEU A 293 -61.85 28.81 120.55
N MET A 294 -61.25 27.62 120.49
CA MET A 294 -61.84 26.36 120.94
C MET A 294 -62.18 26.37 122.44
N ARG A 295 -61.38 27.06 123.27
CA ARG A 295 -61.70 27.26 124.70
C ARG A 295 -62.91 28.17 124.93
N LYS A 296 -63.32 28.99 123.95
CA LYS A 296 -64.47 29.91 124.05
C LYS A 296 -65.78 29.29 123.55
N ALA A 297 -65.74 28.18 122.82
CA ALA A 297 -66.92 27.48 122.28
C ALA A 297 -67.38 26.35 123.24
N GLU A 298 -68.19 26.69 124.25
CA GLU A 298 -68.63 25.75 125.28
C GLU A 298 -69.93 25.00 124.93
N THR A 299 -69.84 23.92 124.13
CA THR A 299 -70.76 22.75 124.22
C THR A 299 -70.03 21.47 123.82
N ALA A 300 -70.10 20.41 124.63
CA ALA A 300 -69.28 19.20 124.49
C ALA A 300 -69.52 18.39 123.20
N HIS A 301 -70.75 18.40 122.66
CA HIS A 301 -71.10 17.64 121.45
C HIS A 301 -70.74 18.40 120.15
N GLY A 302 -70.89 19.73 120.12
CA GLY A 302 -70.46 20.56 118.98
C GLY A 302 -68.95 20.63 118.83
N ARG A 303 -68.21 20.51 119.95
CA ARG A 303 -66.74 20.52 119.98
C ARG A 303 -66.10 19.35 119.24
N CYS A 304 -66.53 18.10 119.50
CA CYS A 304 -65.96 16.93 118.81
C CYS A 304 -66.27 16.91 117.31
N VAL A 305 -67.48 17.35 116.92
CA VAL A 305 -67.87 17.45 115.50
C VAL A 305 -67.07 18.53 114.79
N PHE A 306 -66.88 19.70 115.42
CA PHE A 306 -66.06 20.78 114.89
C PHE A 306 -64.56 20.40 114.79
N GLU A 307 -64.02 19.71 115.79
CA GLU A 307 -62.63 19.20 115.77
C GLU A 307 -62.41 18.20 114.62
N LEU A 308 -63.38 17.30 114.37
CA LEU A 308 -63.33 16.34 113.26
C LEU A 308 -63.52 17.00 111.89
N GLU A 309 -64.45 17.96 111.76
CA GLU A 309 -64.63 18.72 110.51
C GLU A 309 -63.39 19.56 110.19
N MET A 310 -62.80 20.19 111.19
CA MET A 310 -61.58 20.98 111.02
C MET A 310 -60.37 20.11 110.64
N GLU A 311 -60.20 18.96 111.29
CA GLU A 311 -59.15 18.01 110.90
C GLU A 311 -59.40 17.49 109.48
N GLY A 312 -60.66 17.25 109.10
CA GLY A 312 -61.05 16.91 107.73
C GLY A 312 -60.66 17.99 106.72
N VAL A 313 -60.91 19.28 107.02
CA VAL A 313 -60.52 20.42 106.18
C VAL A 313 -59.00 20.56 106.10
N LYS A 314 -58.28 20.37 107.22
CA LYS A 314 -56.80 20.40 107.26
C LYS A 314 -56.21 19.31 106.37
N GLN A 315 -56.71 18.08 106.47
CA GLN A 315 -56.26 16.95 105.64
C GLN A 315 -56.58 17.17 104.16
N VAL A 316 -57.74 17.76 103.84
CA VAL A 316 -58.11 18.14 102.46
C VAL A 316 -57.17 19.20 101.91
N ALA A 317 -56.89 20.26 102.67
CA ALA A 317 -55.98 21.33 102.26
C ALA A 317 -54.54 20.82 102.04
N VAL A 318 -54.04 19.95 102.94
CA VAL A 318 -52.72 19.31 102.79
C VAL A 318 -52.68 18.42 101.54
N ARG A 319 -53.70 17.58 101.32
CA ARG A 319 -53.80 16.74 100.13
C ARG A 319 -53.80 17.58 98.85
N ASP A 320 -54.57 18.66 98.82
CA ASP A 320 -54.70 19.51 97.63
C ASP A 320 -53.41 20.29 97.36
N SER A 321 -52.73 20.79 98.41
CA SER A 321 -51.39 21.38 98.30
C SER A 321 -50.35 20.39 97.78
N ILE A 322 -50.31 19.16 98.29
CA ILE A 322 -49.41 18.11 97.80
C ILE A 322 -49.73 17.76 96.34
N ARG A 323 -51.02 17.67 95.97
CA ARG A 323 -51.42 17.43 94.57
C ARG A 323 -50.96 18.55 93.64
N GLU A 324 -51.10 19.80 94.05
CA GLU A 324 -50.65 20.95 93.27
C GLU A 324 -49.13 20.96 93.11
N GLN A 325 -48.37 20.72 94.19
CA GLN A 325 -46.91 20.57 94.14
C GLN A 325 -46.47 19.40 93.24
N CYS A 326 -47.14 18.24 93.35
CA CYS A 326 -46.87 17.10 92.47
C CYS A 326 -47.18 17.44 91.00
N ALA A 327 -48.25 18.17 90.71
CA ALA A 327 -48.58 18.60 89.36
C ALA A 327 -47.54 19.57 88.79
N GLN A 328 -47.06 20.51 89.61
CA GLN A 328 -46.04 21.48 89.22
C GLN A 328 -44.68 20.81 88.97
N LEU A 329 -44.26 19.88 89.84
CA LEU A 329 -43.05 19.08 89.64
C LEU A 329 -43.15 18.18 88.38
N GLN A 330 -44.33 17.61 88.11
CA GLN A 330 -44.55 16.83 86.88
C GLN A 330 -44.46 17.70 85.62
N LEU A 331 -44.95 18.94 85.67
CA LEU A 331 -44.84 19.89 84.56
C LEU A 331 -43.37 20.25 84.30
N GLN A 332 -42.63 20.65 85.35
CA GLN A 332 -41.20 20.97 85.26
C GLN A 332 -40.37 19.77 84.77
N ALA A 333 -40.67 18.55 85.22
CA ALA A 333 -40.00 17.35 84.75
C ALA A 333 -40.25 17.08 83.25
N ARG A 334 -41.47 17.36 82.75
CA ARG A 334 -41.79 17.24 81.32
C ARG A 334 -41.08 18.29 80.49
N GLU A 335 -41.10 19.55 80.91
CA GLU A 335 -40.38 20.65 80.26
C GLU A 335 -38.88 20.37 80.19
N GLY A 336 -38.28 19.87 81.28
CA GLY A 336 -36.89 19.43 81.31
C GLY A 336 -36.60 18.26 80.36
N GLN A 337 -37.50 17.26 80.28
CA GLN A 337 -37.36 16.15 79.33
C GLN A 337 -37.47 16.61 77.86
N ASP A 338 -38.33 17.59 77.57
CA ASP A 338 -38.46 18.16 76.23
C ASP A 338 -37.23 18.99 75.85
N ALA A 339 -36.68 19.78 76.79
CA ALA A 339 -35.43 20.50 76.62
C ALA A 339 -34.25 19.54 76.35
N ILE A 340 -34.15 18.43 77.09
CA ILE A 340 -33.11 17.42 76.84
C ILE A 340 -33.26 16.79 75.45
N ARG A 341 -34.49 16.44 75.04
CA ARG A 341 -34.75 15.87 73.71
C ARG A 341 -34.37 16.83 72.60
N THR A 342 -34.73 18.11 72.72
CA THR A 342 -34.35 19.13 71.72
C THR A 342 -32.83 19.29 71.63
N LEU A 343 -32.12 19.38 72.76
CA LEU A 343 -30.66 19.43 72.78
C LEU A 343 -30.01 18.18 72.15
N GLN A 344 -30.54 16.99 72.43
CA GLN A 344 -30.05 15.75 71.81
C GLN A 344 -30.22 15.76 70.29
N THR A 345 -31.37 16.24 69.78
CA THR A 345 -31.59 16.36 68.33
C THR A 345 -30.67 17.39 67.68
N GLN A 346 -30.43 18.53 68.33
CA GLN A 346 -29.49 19.55 67.84
C GLN A 346 -28.06 19.02 67.83
N TRP A 347 -27.63 18.34 68.90
CA TRP A 347 -26.31 17.71 68.96
C TRP A 347 -26.12 16.68 67.85
N GLN A 348 -27.12 15.82 67.61
CA GLN A 348 -27.06 14.84 66.53
C GLN A 348 -26.93 15.53 65.16
N SER A 349 -27.71 16.58 64.91
CA SER A 349 -27.61 17.37 63.67
C SER A 349 -26.21 17.95 63.47
N VAL A 350 -25.57 18.46 64.53
CA VAL A 350 -24.19 18.98 64.46
C VAL A 350 -23.19 17.87 64.17
N MET A 351 -23.35 16.68 64.78
CA MET A 351 -22.48 15.54 64.50
C MET A 351 -22.64 15.04 63.06
N ASP A 352 -23.87 14.93 62.57
CA ASP A 352 -24.17 14.52 61.19
C ASP A 352 -23.58 15.53 60.19
N PHE A 353 -23.68 16.82 60.47
CA PHE A 353 -23.06 17.88 59.65
C PHE A 353 -21.53 17.76 59.63
N ARG A 354 -20.87 17.54 60.77
CA ARG A 354 -19.42 17.33 60.82
C ARG A 354 -18.99 16.13 59.98
N GLN A 355 -19.68 15.01 60.11
CA GLN A 355 -19.40 13.81 59.31
C GLN A 355 -19.58 14.07 57.80
N LEU A 356 -20.62 14.81 57.42
CA LEU A 356 -20.86 15.18 56.03
C LEU A 356 -19.71 16.06 55.49
N VAL A 357 -19.29 17.07 56.24
CA VAL A 357 -18.16 17.94 55.89
C VAL A 357 -16.88 17.13 55.72
N ASP A 358 -16.57 16.22 56.66
CA ASP A 358 -15.39 15.37 56.57
C ASP A 358 -15.41 14.48 55.32
N ARG A 359 -16.56 13.86 54.99
CA ARG A 359 -16.74 13.05 53.78
C ARG A 359 -16.53 13.88 52.52
N ARG A 360 -17.15 15.07 52.45
CA ARG A 360 -17.01 15.99 51.30
C ARG A 360 -15.57 16.47 51.14
N GLN A 361 -14.90 16.84 52.23
CA GLN A 361 -13.52 17.30 52.20
C GLN A 361 -12.57 16.19 51.75
N GLU A 362 -12.80 14.96 52.17
CA GLU A 362 -12.03 13.80 51.72
C GLU A 362 -12.27 13.50 50.23
N GLN A 363 -13.50 13.60 49.74
CA GLN A 363 -13.79 13.50 48.29
C GLN A 363 -13.04 14.57 47.49
N ILE A 364 -13.03 15.84 47.96
CA ILE A 364 -12.27 16.93 47.32
C ILE A 364 -10.78 16.62 47.29
N ARG A 365 -10.18 16.16 48.40
CA ARG A 365 -8.76 15.76 48.44
C ARG A 365 -8.44 14.66 47.44
N ARG A 366 -9.30 13.64 47.34
CA ARG A 366 -9.14 12.54 46.36
C ARG A 366 -9.22 13.05 44.92
N LEU A 367 -10.15 13.96 44.62
CA LEU A 367 -10.25 14.58 43.29
C LEU A 367 -9.01 15.41 42.95
N ILE A 368 -8.49 16.20 43.89
CA ILE A 368 -7.26 16.96 43.71
C ILE A 368 -6.09 16.02 43.42
N LYS A 369 -5.95 14.96 44.23
CA LYS A 369 -4.89 13.94 44.05
C LYS A 369 -5.02 13.24 42.69
N GLY A 370 -6.22 12.78 42.33
CA GLY A 370 -6.49 12.13 41.05
C GLY A 370 -6.21 13.05 39.85
N ASN A 371 -6.60 14.32 39.92
CA ASN A 371 -6.28 15.29 38.87
C ASN A 371 -4.76 15.52 38.75
N SER A 372 -4.05 15.56 39.88
CA SER A 372 -2.59 15.72 39.86
C SER A 372 -1.89 14.51 39.23
N THR A 373 -2.36 13.29 39.49
CA THR A 373 -1.79 12.07 38.89
C THR A 373 -2.10 11.98 37.40
N VAL A 374 -3.34 12.26 37.00
CA VAL A 374 -3.72 12.31 35.58
C VAL A 374 -2.92 13.36 34.82
N LYS A 375 -2.65 14.53 35.43
CA LYS A 375 -1.78 15.55 34.84
C LYS A 375 -0.37 15.01 34.59
N THR A 376 0.23 14.32 35.57
CA THR A 376 1.57 13.74 35.41
C THR A 376 1.60 12.63 34.36
N GLU A 377 0.59 11.76 34.34
CA GLU A 377 0.45 10.69 33.35
C GLU A 377 0.28 11.28 31.94
N LEU A 378 -0.53 12.32 31.78
CA LEU A 378 -0.72 13.00 30.51
C LEU A 378 0.60 13.60 29.98
N THR A 379 1.39 14.23 30.85
CA THR A 379 2.70 14.76 30.44
C THR A 379 3.67 13.66 30.02
N HIS A 380 3.62 12.50 30.69
CA HIS A 380 4.43 11.34 30.33
C HIS A 380 4.03 10.77 28.97
N VAL A 381 2.74 10.46 28.79
CA VAL A 381 2.21 9.92 27.53
C VAL A 381 2.46 10.88 26.37
N HIS A 382 2.37 12.19 26.60
CA HIS A 382 2.71 13.19 25.59
C HIS A 382 4.20 13.11 25.19
N ALA A 383 5.10 13.00 26.17
CA ALA A 383 6.53 12.84 25.90
C ALA A 383 6.83 11.54 25.12
N GLU A 384 6.20 10.42 25.51
CA GLU A 384 6.33 9.14 24.81
C GLU A 384 5.82 9.20 23.37
N ALA A 385 4.67 9.84 23.14
CA ALA A 385 4.11 10.01 21.79
C ALA A 385 5.05 10.83 20.89
N VAL A 386 5.61 11.93 21.42
CA VAL A 386 6.59 12.75 20.70
C VAL A 386 7.85 11.95 20.37
N GLN A 387 8.37 11.20 21.34
CA GLN A 387 9.54 10.35 21.15
C GLN A 387 9.28 9.27 20.09
N PHE A 388 8.12 8.62 20.14
CA PHE A 388 7.73 7.60 19.15
C PHE A 388 7.66 8.18 17.73
N VAL A 389 7.05 9.36 17.55
CA VAL A 389 7.00 10.03 16.26
C VAL A 389 8.41 10.35 15.74
N GLN A 390 9.29 10.87 16.61
CA GLN A 390 10.65 11.26 16.24
C GLN A 390 11.56 10.08 15.93
N GLU A 391 11.56 9.04 16.76
CA GLU A 391 12.51 7.92 16.67
C GLU A 391 12.02 6.78 15.77
N LYS A 392 10.72 6.52 15.71
CA LYS A 392 10.17 5.37 14.98
C LYS A 392 9.52 5.78 13.66
N LEU A 393 8.70 6.82 13.66
CA LEU A 393 7.83 7.14 12.52
C LEU A 393 8.55 8.00 11.47
N ASN A 394 9.25 9.07 11.89
CA ASN A 394 9.99 9.96 10.99
C ASN A 394 11.07 9.26 10.13
N PRO A 395 11.91 8.35 10.67
CA PRO A 395 12.90 7.65 9.85
C PRO A 395 12.28 6.75 8.78
N GLN A 396 11.11 6.16 9.07
CA GLN A 396 10.40 5.30 8.13
C GLN A 396 9.88 6.11 6.94
N PHE A 397 9.35 7.31 7.14
CA PHE A 397 8.95 8.18 6.03
C PHE A 397 10.11 8.48 5.09
N CYS A 398 11.28 8.84 5.64
CA CYS A 398 12.48 9.06 4.84
C CYS A 398 12.89 7.82 4.04
N SER A 399 12.82 6.64 4.65
CA SER A 399 13.10 5.36 3.97
C SER A 399 12.13 5.09 2.82
N VAL A 400 10.83 5.24 3.06
CA VAL A 400 9.77 5.03 2.06
C VAL A 400 9.87 6.02 0.90
N ILE A 401 10.12 7.30 1.18
CA ILE A 401 10.32 8.32 0.13
C ILE A 401 11.55 8.00 -0.72
N LYS A 402 12.66 7.59 -0.11
CA LYS A 402 13.88 7.16 -0.83
C LYS A 402 13.63 5.91 -1.67
N ALA A 403 12.95 4.90 -1.13
CA ALA A 403 12.60 3.69 -1.85
C ALA A 403 11.68 3.98 -3.04
N SER A 404 10.63 4.78 -2.83
CA SER A 404 9.68 5.19 -3.87
C SER A 404 10.36 5.98 -5.00
N SER A 405 11.16 6.98 -4.67
CA SER A 405 11.93 7.75 -5.66
C SER A 405 12.96 6.89 -6.40
N GLY A 406 13.63 5.97 -5.71
CA GLY A 406 14.54 5.00 -6.29
C GLY A 406 13.85 4.06 -7.28
N GLN A 407 12.68 3.51 -6.93
CA GLN A 407 11.92 2.62 -7.81
C GLN A 407 11.40 3.35 -9.06
N ARG A 408 10.94 4.59 -8.94
CA ARG A 408 10.50 5.39 -10.10
C ARG A 408 11.63 5.57 -11.12
N ASN A 409 12.85 5.77 -10.63
CA ASN A 409 14.03 5.93 -11.48
C ASN A 409 14.53 4.60 -12.06
N SER A 410 14.44 3.50 -11.30
CA SER A 410 14.92 2.19 -11.73
C SER A 410 14.07 1.56 -12.83
N VAL A 411 12.74 1.74 -12.81
CA VAL A 411 11.85 1.27 -13.90
C VAL A 411 12.18 2.00 -15.21
N SER A 412 12.41 3.32 -15.13
CA SER A 412 12.75 4.14 -16.29
C SER A 412 14.14 3.81 -16.87
N GLN A 413 15.12 3.54 -16.01
CA GLN A 413 16.45 3.09 -16.42
C GLN A 413 16.42 1.65 -16.96
N GLY A 414 15.72 0.74 -16.28
CA GLY A 414 15.56 -0.66 -16.68
C GLY A 414 14.93 -0.79 -18.07
N ALA A 415 13.91 0.01 -18.38
CA ALA A 415 13.32 0.05 -19.71
C ALA A 415 14.32 0.46 -20.80
N LYS A 416 15.14 1.50 -20.54
CA LYS A 416 16.19 1.98 -21.46
C LYS A 416 17.33 0.97 -21.63
N HIS A 417 17.70 0.27 -20.56
CA HIS A 417 18.74 -0.75 -20.64
C HIS A 417 18.24 -2.01 -21.35
N PHE A 418 17.00 -2.43 -21.10
CA PHE A 418 16.42 -3.61 -21.74
C PHE A 418 16.35 -3.44 -23.26
N SER A 419 16.02 -2.24 -23.78
CA SER A 419 16.02 -1.95 -25.22
C SER A 419 17.36 -2.25 -25.92
N CYS A 420 18.48 -2.18 -25.20
CA CYS A 420 19.82 -2.37 -25.77
C CYS A 420 20.36 -3.81 -25.62
N VAL A 421 19.63 -4.72 -24.96
CA VAL A 421 20.07 -6.11 -24.75
C VAL A 421 19.50 -7.02 -25.84
N ALA A 422 20.40 -7.73 -26.53
CA ALA A 422 20.04 -8.79 -27.48
C ALA A 422 19.49 -10.02 -26.75
N LEU A 423 18.36 -10.59 -27.21
CA LEU A 423 17.71 -11.73 -26.54
C LEU A 423 18.61 -12.97 -26.47
N ALA A 424 19.50 -13.17 -27.45
CA ALA A 424 20.50 -14.23 -27.46
C ALA A 424 21.48 -14.17 -26.25
N ALA A 425 21.65 -12.99 -25.62
CA ALA A 425 22.47 -12.83 -24.42
C ALA A 425 21.72 -13.16 -23.11
N LEU A 426 20.39 -13.29 -23.18
CA LEU A 426 19.52 -13.62 -22.06
C LEU A 426 19.32 -15.14 -21.89
N ASP A 427 19.44 -15.93 -22.97
CA ASP A 427 19.46 -17.40 -22.88
C ASP A 427 20.79 -17.85 -22.27
N ARG A 428 20.84 -17.99 -20.94
CA ARG A 428 22.05 -18.38 -20.20
C ARG A 428 21.93 -19.82 -19.70
N ARG A 429 22.98 -20.61 -19.89
CA ARG A 429 23.03 -22.01 -19.44
C ARG A 429 23.88 -22.10 -18.17
N VAL A 430 23.40 -22.87 -17.20
CA VAL A 430 24.11 -23.05 -15.92
C VAL A 430 25.19 -24.10 -16.10
N MET A 431 26.45 -23.70 -15.93
CA MET A 431 27.61 -24.59 -15.93
C MET A 431 27.96 -25.00 -14.49
N LYS A 432 28.62 -26.16 -14.30
CA LYS A 432 29.16 -26.54 -12.99
C LYS A 432 30.19 -25.48 -12.55
N GLY A 433 29.97 -24.87 -11.37
CA GLY A 433 30.78 -23.75 -10.87
C GLY A 433 30.07 -22.39 -10.84
N GLY A 434 28.76 -22.33 -11.09
CA GLY A 434 27.95 -21.12 -10.91
C GLY A 434 28.04 -20.09 -12.04
N GLN A 435 28.90 -20.30 -13.03
CA GLN A 435 28.94 -19.49 -14.24
C GLN A 435 27.69 -19.74 -15.10
N LYS A 436 27.14 -18.66 -15.65
CA LYS A 436 25.95 -18.67 -16.52
C LYS A 436 26.22 -17.95 -17.85
N PRO A 437 27.10 -18.50 -18.72
CA PRO A 437 27.38 -17.89 -20.03
C PRO A 437 26.14 -17.97 -20.95
N PRO A 438 25.96 -16.99 -21.86
CA PRO A 438 24.98 -17.06 -22.94
C PRO A 438 25.16 -18.32 -23.79
N ALA A 439 24.05 -18.93 -24.21
CA ALA A 439 24.03 -20.14 -25.02
C ALA A 439 24.78 -19.97 -26.35
N ALA A 440 24.77 -18.77 -26.94
CA ALA A 440 25.52 -18.44 -28.13
C ALA A 440 27.04 -18.61 -27.97
N GLN A 441 27.57 -18.45 -26.74
CA GLN A 441 29.00 -18.62 -26.44
C GLN A 441 29.40 -20.08 -26.19
N LEU A 442 28.42 -20.99 -26.15
CA LEU A 442 28.63 -22.42 -25.88
C LEU A 442 28.59 -23.28 -27.17
N SER A 443 28.57 -22.65 -28.34
CA SER A 443 28.53 -23.37 -29.62
C SER A 443 29.84 -24.11 -29.87
N ILE A 444 29.75 -25.42 -30.12
CA ILE A 444 30.88 -26.29 -30.50
C ILE A 444 31.51 -25.93 -31.86
N HIS A 445 30.84 -25.10 -32.67
CA HIS A 445 31.30 -24.72 -34.01
C HIS A 445 32.05 -23.38 -34.06
N TRP A 446 32.26 -22.73 -32.91
CA TRP A 446 32.97 -21.45 -32.84
C TRP A 446 34.48 -21.68 -32.66
N ILE A 447 35.22 -21.74 -33.79
CA ILE A 447 36.68 -21.77 -33.77
C ILE A 447 37.21 -20.34 -33.71
N HIS A 448 37.60 -19.89 -32.52
CA HIS A 448 38.21 -18.57 -32.33
C HIS A 448 39.72 -18.62 -32.59
N SER A 449 40.09 -18.70 -33.86
CA SER A 449 41.48 -18.60 -34.31
C SER A 449 41.62 -17.50 -35.37
N PRO A 450 42.52 -16.52 -35.20
CA PRO A 450 42.76 -15.50 -36.21
C PRO A 450 43.26 -16.11 -37.54
N ALA A 451 43.91 -17.28 -37.51
CA ALA A 451 44.28 -18.02 -38.72
C ALA A 451 43.05 -18.60 -39.43
N PHE A 452 42.06 -19.08 -38.67
CA PHE A 452 40.80 -19.58 -39.23
C PHE A 452 39.97 -18.46 -39.86
N HIS A 453 39.92 -17.28 -39.22
CA HIS A 453 39.24 -16.12 -39.82
C HIS A 453 39.89 -15.65 -41.12
N LYS A 454 41.23 -15.58 -41.19
CA LYS A 454 41.94 -15.28 -42.44
C LYS A 454 41.68 -16.34 -43.52
N LEU A 455 41.64 -17.63 -43.14
CA LEU A 455 41.31 -18.72 -44.05
C LEU A 455 39.89 -18.55 -44.62
N CYS A 456 38.90 -18.28 -43.76
CA CYS A 456 37.53 -18.03 -44.19
C CYS A 456 37.42 -16.81 -45.10
N GLU A 457 38.12 -15.71 -44.79
CA GLU A 457 38.15 -14.52 -45.64
C GLU A 457 38.76 -14.81 -47.03
N SER A 458 39.90 -15.50 -47.07
CA SER A 458 40.58 -15.86 -48.32
C SER A 458 39.79 -16.84 -49.20
N LEU A 459 38.96 -17.70 -48.61
CA LEU A 459 38.07 -18.62 -49.33
C LEU A 459 36.64 -18.05 -49.53
N SER A 460 36.39 -16.82 -49.08
CA SER A 460 35.04 -16.21 -49.03
C SER A 460 33.99 -17.10 -48.32
N PHE A 461 34.42 -17.80 -47.27
CA PHE A 461 33.61 -18.74 -46.50
C PHE A 461 32.87 -18.04 -45.34
N PRO A 462 31.53 -18.18 -45.20
CA PRO A 462 30.77 -17.52 -44.13
C PRO A 462 31.06 -18.06 -42.73
N THR A 463 31.23 -17.19 -41.74
CA THR A 463 31.60 -17.55 -40.34
C THR A 463 30.53 -18.29 -39.55
N TYR A 464 29.29 -18.33 -40.05
CA TYR A 464 28.19 -19.07 -39.43
C TYR A 464 28.06 -20.51 -39.98
N MET A 465 28.80 -20.87 -41.03
CA MET A 465 28.78 -22.21 -41.61
C MET A 465 29.72 -23.15 -40.84
N ALA A 466 29.38 -24.43 -40.83
CA ALA A 466 30.14 -25.46 -40.13
C ALA A 466 31.53 -25.64 -40.77
N PRO A 467 32.64 -25.70 -40.00
CA PRO A 467 34.00 -25.82 -40.53
C PRO A 467 34.20 -27.00 -41.50
N GLU A 468 33.38 -28.04 -41.39
CA GLU A 468 33.35 -29.22 -42.24
C GLU A 468 33.05 -28.88 -43.73
N GLU A 469 32.29 -27.82 -43.98
CA GLU A 469 31.96 -27.35 -45.34
C GLU A 469 33.11 -26.57 -46.01
N LEU A 470 34.15 -26.23 -45.25
CA LEU A 470 35.28 -25.47 -45.75
C LEU A 470 36.08 -26.26 -46.79
N TRP A 471 36.14 -27.58 -46.65
CA TRP A 471 36.78 -28.46 -47.62
C TRP A 471 36.01 -28.50 -48.94
N SER A 472 34.68 -28.60 -48.87
CA SER A 472 33.80 -28.54 -50.03
C SER A 472 34.06 -27.24 -50.80
N GLN A 473 33.99 -26.08 -50.12
CA GLN A 473 34.24 -24.78 -50.72
C GLN A 473 35.64 -24.68 -51.35
N ALA A 474 36.69 -25.12 -50.66
CA ALA A 474 38.06 -25.11 -51.17
C ALA A 474 38.22 -25.99 -52.42
N THR A 475 37.55 -27.15 -52.49
CA THR A 475 37.59 -28.01 -53.68
C THR A 475 36.93 -27.36 -54.89
N THR A 476 35.79 -26.69 -54.72
CA THR A 476 35.13 -25.91 -55.78
C THR A 476 36.05 -24.84 -56.35
N VAL A 477 36.66 -24.01 -55.49
CA VAL A 477 37.58 -22.96 -55.94
C VAL A 477 38.80 -23.55 -56.66
N ARG A 478 39.33 -24.70 -56.20
CA ARG A 478 40.44 -25.39 -56.90
C ARG A 478 40.03 -25.92 -58.28
N LEU A 479 38.81 -26.41 -58.44
CA LEU A 479 38.26 -26.87 -59.72
C LEU A 479 38.09 -25.70 -60.69
N GLU A 480 37.52 -24.60 -60.23
CA GLU A 480 37.41 -23.36 -61.03
C GLU A 480 38.78 -22.87 -61.50
N LEU A 481 39.77 -22.85 -60.61
CA LEU A 481 41.11 -22.41 -60.95
C LEU A 481 41.80 -23.34 -61.96
N ARG A 482 41.59 -24.66 -61.86
CA ARG A 482 42.07 -25.63 -62.87
C ARG A 482 41.44 -25.36 -64.23
N ASN A 483 40.12 -25.13 -64.27
CA ASN A 483 39.41 -24.84 -65.50
C ASN A 483 39.93 -23.56 -66.17
N LEU A 484 40.10 -22.49 -65.38
CA LEU A 484 40.67 -21.24 -65.85
C LEU A 484 42.08 -21.41 -66.42
N ARG A 485 42.95 -22.16 -65.72
CA ARG A 485 44.31 -22.45 -66.23
C ARG A 485 44.30 -23.23 -67.53
N ARG A 486 43.41 -24.22 -67.68
CA ARG A 486 43.30 -25.00 -68.92
C ARG A 486 42.83 -24.13 -70.09
N LEU A 487 41.85 -23.26 -69.86
CA LEU A 487 41.39 -22.31 -70.87
C LEU A 487 42.52 -21.38 -71.31
N LEU A 488 43.27 -20.83 -70.35
CA LEU A 488 44.39 -19.95 -70.63
C LEU A 488 45.47 -20.64 -71.47
N HIS A 489 45.77 -21.90 -71.17
CA HIS A 489 46.73 -22.69 -71.94
C HIS A 489 46.26 -22.94 -73.38
N LEU A 490 45.01 -23.34 -73.58
CA LEU A 490 44.44 -23.55 -74.92
C LEU A 490 44.44 -22.25 -75.74
N TYR A 491 44.12 -21.11 -75.10
CA TYR A 491 44.24 -19.81 -75.73
C TYR A 491 45.68 -19.52 -76.16
N SER A 492 46.67 -19.77 -75.29
CA SER A 492 48.07 -19.54 -75.62
C SER A 492 48.57 -20.42 -76.78
N GLU A 493 48.16 -21.68 -76.84
CA GLU A 493 48.50 -22.59 -77.95
C GLU A 493 47.87 -22.10 -79.26
N SER A 494 46.58 -21.78 -79.25
CA SER A 494 45.88 -21.30 -80.44
C SER A 494 46.47 -19.99 -80.98
N SER A 495 46.89 -19.08 -80.09
CA SER A 495 47.54 -17.83 -80.46
C SER A 495 48.90 -18.08 -81.09
N GLY A 496 49.69 -19.01 -80.54
CA GLY A 496 51.00 -19.37 -81.09
C GLY A 496 50.91 -20.02 -82.47
N ASP A 497 49.89 -20.83 -82.71
CA ASP A 497 49.66 -21.44 -84.03
C ASP A 497 49.20 -20.39 -85.05
N LEU A 498 48.36 -19.44 -84.63
CA LEU A 498 47.97 -18.29 -85.46
C LEU A 498 49.16 -17.40 -85.82
N GLU A 499 50.06 -17.13 -84.87
CA GLU A 499 51.28 -16.35 -85.14
C GLU A 499 52.22 -17.06 -86.12
N LYS A 500 52.41 -18.38 -85.99
CA LYS A 500 53.18 -19.19 -86.97
C LYS A 500 52.57 -19.16 -88.36
N LEU A 501 51.23 -19.28 -88.46
CA LEU A 501 50.51 -19.19 -89.72
C LEU A 501 50.60 -17.79 -90.33
N THR A 502 50.62 -16.75 -89.49
CA THR A 502 50.75 -15.35 -89.92
C THR A 502 52.15 -15.05 -90.46
N ALA A 503 53.19 -15.64 -89.86
CA ALA A 503 54.57 -15.49 -90.31
C ALA A 503 54.89 -16.19 -91.65
N GLN A 504 54.04 -17.13 -92.09
CA GLN A 504 54.21 -17.88 -93.35
C GLN A 504 53.55 -17.21 -94.58
N LEU A 505 53.01 -16.00 -94.44
CA LEU A 505 52.28 -15.31 -95.51
C LEU A 505 53.14 -14.25 -96.23
N PRO A 506 53.49 -14.41 -97.52
CA PRO A 506 53.84 -13.29 -98.38
C PRO A 506 52.57 -12.50 -98.75
N SER A 507 52.67 -11.17 -98.86
CA SER A 507 51.54 -10.26 -99.10
C SER A 507 50.73 -10.67 -100.35
N PRO A 508 49.44 -11.04 -100.23
CA PRO A 508 48.73 -11.60 -101.37
C PRO A 508 47.67 -10.66 -101.97
N ASP A 509 47.55 -10.77 -103.29
CA ASP A 509 46.50 -10.24 -104.15
C ASP A 509 45.11 -10.80 -103.74
N GLN A 510 44.06 -10.01 -103.93
CA GLN A 510 42.71 -10.21 -103.39
C GLN A 510 42.08 -11.54 -103.88
N GLN A 511 42.44 -11.99 -105.09
CA GLN A 511 41.95 -13.26 -105.65
C GLN A 511 42.56 -14.50 -104.97
N THR A 512 43.83 -14.44 -104.58
CA THR A 512 44.52 -15.51 -103.82
C THR A 512 43.91 -15.72 -102.45
N LEU A 513 43.49 -14.63 -101.79
CA LEU A 513 42.80 -14.69 -100.50
C LEU A 513 41.43 -15.37 -100.63
N VAL A 514 40.64 -15.02 -101.65
CA VAL A 514 39.31 -15.61 -101.86
C VAL A 514 39.40 -17.11 -102.19
N GLN A 515 40.38 -17.52 -103.00
CA GLN A 515 40.59 -18.95 -103.28
C GLN A 515 41.05 -19.71 -102.04
N ARG A 516 41.92 -19.12 -101.21
CA ARG A 516 42.38 -19.76 -99.97
C ARG A 516 41.30 -19.84 -98.90
N VAL A 517 40.42 -18.84 -98.78
CA VAL A 517 39.23 -18.91 -97.93
C VAL A 517 38.33 -20.06 -98.37
N LYS A 518 38.09 -20.22 -99.69
CA LYS A 518 37.33 -21.37 -100.20
C LYS A 518 37.98 -22.71 -99.88
N MET A 519 39.30 -22.83 -100.03
CA MET A 519 40.01 -24.07 -99.65
C MET A 519 39.91 -24.36 -98.15
N VAL A 520 40.06 -23.34 -97.30
CA VAL A 520 39.94 -23.49 -95.84
C VAL A 520 38.50 -23.83 -95.46
N ASP A 521 37.50 -23.22 -96.09
CA ASP A 521 36.10 -23.57 -95.89
C ASP A 521 35.82 -25.02 -96.30
N GLU A 522 36.39 -25.48 -97.43
CA GLU A 522 36.32 -26.89 -97.83
C GLU A 522 37.04 -27.82 -96.85
N GLU A 523 38.19 -27.43 -96.33
CA GLU A 523 38.92 -28.21 -95.33
C GLU A 523 38.15 -28.28 -94.00
N ILE A 524 37.54 -27.17 -93.56
CA ILE A 524 36.67 -27.11 -92.38
C ILE A 524 35.43 -28.00 -92.59
N LEU A 525 34.82 -27.95 -93.78
CA LEU A 525 33.68 -28.81 -94.12
C LEU A 525 34.05 -30.30 -94.15
N GLN A 526 35.26 -30.64 -94.59
CA GLN A 526 35.73 -32.03 -94.66
C GLN A 526 36.23 -32.56 -93.30
N THR A 527 36.81 -31.71 -92.43
CA THR A 527 37.47 -32.16 -91.19
C THR A 527 36.69 -31.83 -89.92
N LEU A 528 36.18 -30.60 -89.79
CA LEU A 528 35.50 -30.13 -88.59
C LEU A 528 34.03 -30.51 -88.59
N LEU A 529 33.35 -30.50 -89.74
CA LEU A 529 31.93 -30.88 -89.81
C LEU A 529 31.67 -32.32 -89.34
N PRO A 530 32.46 -33.34 -89.74
CA PRO A 530 32.24 -34.71 -89.25
C PRO A 530 32.54 -34.82 -87.76
N ARG A 531 33.61 -34.18 -87.26
CA ARG A 531 33.97 -34.18 -85.85
C ARG A 531 32.93 -33.48 -85.00
N ALA A 532 32.39 -32.35 -85.45
CA ALA A 532 31.32 -31.62 -84.77
C ALA A 532 30.02 -32.45 -84.74
N ARG A 533 29.69 -33.14 -85.84
CA ARG A 533 28.55 -34.06 -85.90
C ARG A 533 28.75 -35.25 -84.95
N GLU A 534 29.94 -35.84 -84.91
CA GLU A 534 30.28 -36.91 -83.99
C GLU A 534 30.19 -36.45 -82.52
N LEU A 535 30.73 -35.27 -82.21
CA LEU A 535 30.67 -34.68 -80.87
C LEU A 535 29.22 -34.41 -80.46
N THR A 536 28.40 -33.88 -81.38
CA THR A 536 26.96 -33.67 -81.16
C THR A 536 26.26 -34.99 -80.87
N GLN A 537 26.59 -36.05 -81.61
CA GLN A 537 26.03 -37.39 -81.40
C GLN A 537 26.51 -38.03 -80.07
N ARG A 538 27.75 -37.78 -79.65
CA ARG A 538 28.26 -38.20 -78.34
C ARG A 538 27.59 -37.43 -77.20
N CYS A 539 27.41 -36.13 -77.35
CA CYS A 539 26.68 -35.29 -76.39
C CYS A 539 25.22 -35.72 -76.27
N SER A 540 24.53 -36.03 -77.38
CA SER A 540 23.15 -36.52 -77.33
C SER A 540 23.05 -37.90 -76.65
N LYS A 541 24.02 -38.80 -76.89
CA LYS A 541 24.11 -40.07 -76.16
C LYS A 541 24.38 -39.87 -74.67
N GLY A 542 25.26 -38.93 -74.32
CA GLY A 542 25.54 -38.57 -72.92
C GLY A 542 24.31 -38.00 -72.21
N LEU A 543 23.55 -37.14 -72.87
CA LEU A 543 22.29 -36.60 -72.35
C LEU A 543 21.24 -37.71 -72.11
N LEU A 544 21.10 -38.66 -73.04
CA LEU A 544 20.23 -39.83 -72.86
C LEU A 544 20.69 -40.71 -71.67
N TYR A 545 21.99 -40.91 -71.51
CA TYR A 545 22.55 -41.61 -70.36
C TYR A 545 22.31 -40.85 -69.04
N THR A 546 22.26 -39.51 -69.08
CA THR A 546 22.01 -38.69 -67.89
C THR A 546 20.63 -38.95 -67.31
N GLU A 547 19.61 -39.20 -68.16
CA GLU A 547 18.28 -39.59 -67.70
C GLU A 547 18.28 -40.99 -67.06
N GLN A 548 19.07 -41.94 -67.59
CA GLN A 548 19.26 -43.24 -66.95
C GLN A 548 19.96 -43.12 -65.59
N VAL A 549 20.97 -42.26 -65.48
CA VAL A 549 21.68 -42.00 -64.21
C VAL A 549 20.77 -41.31 -63.21
N LYS A 550 19.98 -40.30 -63.62
CA LYS A 550 18.97 -39.69 -62.76
C LYS A 550 17.99 -40.73 -62.26
N THR A 551 17.48 -41.58 -63.15
CA THR A 551 16.57 -42.68 -62.78
C THR A 551 17.22 -43.61 -61.76
N ALA A 552 18.49 -43.99 -61.96
CA ALA A 552 19.24 -44.82 -61.02
C ALA A 552 19.49 -44.13 -59.67
N ILE A 553 19.76 -42.82 -59.67
CA ILE A 553 19.91 -42.01 -58.45
C ILE A 553 18.57 -41.90 -57.71
N THR A 554 17.45 -41.67 -58.40
CA THR A 554 16.12 -41.70 -57.79
C THR A 554 15.79 -43.08 -57.23
N HIS A 555 16.09 -44.16 -57.95
CA HIS A 555 15.91 -45.52 -57.43
C HIS A 555 16.77 -45.78 -56.18
N TRP A 556 18.01 -45.27 -56.17
CA TRP A 556 18.89 -45.34 -55.00
C TRP A 556 18.36 -44.51 -53.83
N TRP A 557 17.80 -43.33 -54.07
CA TRP A 557 17.26 -42.46 -53.02
C TRP A 557 15.93 -42.95 -52.47
N GLU A 558 15.03 -43.44 -53.32
CA GLU A 558 13.72 -43.92 -52.91
C GLU A 558 13.79 -45.30 -52.26
N GLN A 559 14.73 -46.17 -52.67
CA GLN A 559 14.89 -47.53 -52.14
C GLN A 559 16.37 -47.94 -51.99
N PRO A 560 17.14 -47.27 -51.12
CA PRO A 560 18.53 -47.62 -50.88
C PRO A 560 18.62 -49.04 -50.29
N GLY A 561 19.22 -49.98 -51.03
CA GLY A 561 19.53 -51.32 -50.56
C GLY A 561 18.77 -52.48 -51.19
N GLN A 562 17.74 -52.24 -52.02
CA GLN A 562 16.92 -53.32 -52.59
C GLN A 562 17.71 -54.28 -53.51
N PHE A 563 18.76 -53.78 -54.15
CA PHE A 563 19.62 -54.54 -55.09
C PHE A 563 21.08 -54.64 -54.62
N ALA A 564 21.43 -54.05 -53.48
CA ALA A 564 22.82 -53.98 -53.05
C ALA A 564 23.33 -55.30 -52.44
N LEU A 565 22.44 -56.11 -51.88
CA LEU A 565 22.79 -57.35 -51.17
C LEU A 565 21.76 -58.46 -51.44
N PRO A 566 21.70 -59.03 -52.67
CA PRO A 566 20.74 -60.08 -53.01
C PRO A 566 20.94 -61.37 -52.19
N GLU A 567 22.16 -61.61 -51.74
CA GLU A 567 22.60 -62.83 -51.07
C GLU A 567 22.53 -62.76 -49.54
N MET A 568 22.29 -61.56 -48.98
CA MET A 568 22.28 -61.38 -47.54
C MET A 568 20.98 -61.91 -46.95
N GLN A 569 21.10 -62.99 -46.16
CA GLN A 569 19.98 -63.61 -45.46
C GLN A 569 19.93 -63.15 -44.01
N ARG A 570 18.74 -62.77 -43.55
CA ARG A 570 18.45 -62.64 -42.11
C ARG A 570 17.40 -63.67 -41.75
N GLU A 571 17.72 -64.50 -40.75
CA GLU A 571 16.89 -65.64 -40.32
C GLU A 571 16.63 -66.64 -41.45
N GLY A 572 17.64 -66.85 -42.32
CA GLY A 572 17.58 -67.81 -43.42
C GLY A 572 16.74 -67.39 -44.63
N LEU A 573 16.18 -66.17 -44.64
CA LEU A 573 15.39 -65.63 -45.75
C LEU A 573 16.05 -64.39 -46.37
N THR A 574 15.98 -64.28 -47.69
CA THR A 574 16.42 -63.08 -48.42
C THR A 574 15.36 -61.98 -48.34
N PHE A 575 15.76 -60.74 -48.62
CA PHE A 575 14.84 -59.60 -48.64
C PHE A 575 13.64 -59.81 -49.58
N GLN A 576 13.83 -60.44 -50.75
CA GLN A 576 12.72 -60.74 -51.68
C GLN A 576 11.73 -61.75 -51.10
N GLN A 577 12.21 -62.73 -50.33
CA GLN A 577 11.35 -63.72 -49.67
C GLN A 577 10.57 -63.08 -48.51
N TRP A 578 11.18 -62.20 -47.73
CA TRP A 578 10.48 -61.39 -46.73
C TRP A 578 9.42 -60.48 -47.36
N LEU A 579 9.73 -59.85 -48.49
CA LEU A 579 8.78 -58.99 -49.21
C LEU A 579 7.58 -59.80 -49.77
N GLN A 580 7.81 -61.02 -50.28
CA GLN A 580 6.72 -61.90 -50.70
C GLN A 580 5.87 -62.35 -49.52
N ARG A 581 6.49 -62.68 -48.39
CA ARG A 581 5.78 -63.07 -47.16
C ARG A 581 4.94 -61.92 -46.61
N TRP A 582 5.46 -60.69 -46.65
CA TRP A 582 4.71 -59.48 -46.32
C TRP A 582 3.55 -59.23 -47.29
N LYS A 583 3.76 -59.40 -48.60
CA LYS A 583 2.70 -59.26 -49.63
C LYS A 583 1.60 -60.32 -49.50
N LEU A 584 1.92 -61.52 -49.01
CA LEU A 584 0.95 -62.56 -48.70
C LEU A 584 0.18 -62.23 -47.41
N ALA A 585 0.87 -61.78 -46.36
CA ALA A 585 0.25 -61.37 -45.10
C ALA A 585 -0.67 -60.13 -45.24
N THR A 586 -0.42 -59.27 -46.23
CA THR A 586 -1.23 -58.08 -46.53
C THR A 586 -2.33 -58.31 -47.57
N LYS A 587 -2.48 -59.55 -48.10
CA LYS A 587 -3.56 -59.94 -49.02
C LYS A 587 -4.70 -60.70 -48.34
N GLU A 588 -4.59 -61.03 -47.05
CA GLU A 588 -5.68 -61.55 -46.21
C GLU A 588 -6.32 -60.49 -45.31
N SER A 589 -6.18 -59.20 -45.66
CA SER A 589 -6.91 -58.07 -45.06
C SER A 589 -7.76 -57.35 -46.09
#